data_AF-A0A2Z6NQN0-F1
#
_entry.id   AF-A0A2Z6NQN0-F1
#
_cell.length_a   1.000
_cell.length_b   1.000
_cell.length_c   1.000
_cell.angle_alpha   90.00
_cell.angle_beta   90.00
_cell.angle_gamma   90.00
#
_symmetry.space_group_name_H-M   'P 1'
#
loop_
_entity.id
_entity.type
_entity.pdbx_description
1 polymer ?
#
loop_
_entity_poly.entity_id
_entity_poly.type
_entity_poly.pdbx_seq_one_letter_code
_entity_poly.pdbx_strand_id
1 'polypeptide(L)'
;MVHGEDILEEALAFTITHLESIANQLSHSQAIQVKHSLRQTLHKNLPRLEARSFIFIYEENPSHDENLLILAKLDFNMLQSLHQKEFGNLCK
;
A
#
# COMPACT_ATOMS: atom_id res chain seq x y z
N MET A 1 -3.69 18.42 -6.28
CA MET A 1 -3.50 19.24 -5.07
C MET A 1 -4.49 20.37 -5.19
N VAL A 2 -5.24 20.63 -4.14
CA VAL A 2 -6.16 21.77 -4.12
C VAL A 2 -5.28 23.00 -3.90
N HIS A 3 -5.51 24.06 -4.66
CA HIS A 3 -4.72 25.29 -4.52
C HIS A 3 -5.07 26.01 -3.21
N GLY A 4 -4.07 26.61 -2.56
CA GLY A 4 -4.24 27.39 -1.32
C GLY A 4 -4.07 26.59 -0.03
N GLU A 5 -3.49 25.38 -0.09
CA GLU A 5 -3.22 24.53 1.07
C GLU A 5 -1.73 24.53 1.46
N ASP A 6 -1.12 25.71 1.63
CA ASP A 6 0.32 25.87 1.87
C ASP A 6 0.84 25.03 3.05
N ILE A 7 0.03 24.89 4.11
CA ILE A 7 0.36 24.06 5.27
C ILE A 7 0.49 22.56 4.94
N LEU A 8 -0.26 22.07 3.95
CA LEU A 8 -0.17 20.68 3.51
C LEU A 8 1.03 20.45 2.59
N GLU A 9 1.45 21.46 1.84
CA GLU A 9 2.69 21.42 1.08
C GLU A 9 3.90 21.37 2.02
N GLU A 10 3.90 22.19 3.08
CA GLU A 10 4.90 22.14 4.14
C GLU A 10 4.89 20.80 4.88
N ALA A 11 3.70 20.30 5.25
CA ALA A 11 3.56 19.00 5.91
C ALA A 11 4.12 17.86 5.05
N LEU A 12 3.93 17.89 3.73
CA LEU A 12 4.51 16.90 2.83
C LEU A 12 6.04 16.93 2.85
N ALA A 13 6.64 18.12 2.71
CA ALA A 13 8.10 18.27 2.77
C ALA A 13 8.65 17.82 4.12
N PHE A 14 8.03 18.28 5.22
CA PHE A 14 8.40 17.93 6.58
C PHE A 14 8.35 16.42 6.82
N THR A 15 7.25 15.77 6.44
CA THR A 15 7.08 14.32 6.68
C THR A 15 8.04 13.49 5.84
N ILE A 16 8.30 13.85 4.58
CA ILE A 16 9.29 13.15 3.74
C ILE A 16 10.66 13.14 4.43
N THR A 17 11.17 14.31 4.83
CA THR A 17 12.49 14.45 5.46
C THR A 17 12.62 13.59 6.72
N HIS A 18 11.61 13.64 7.60
CA HIS A 18 11.68 12.91 8.86
C HIS A 18 11.48 11.40 8.68
N LEU A 19 10.60 10.98 7.77
CA LEU A 19 10.40 9.56 7.46
C LEU A 19 11.65 8.91 6.85
N GLU A 20 12.35 9.61 5.96
CA GLU A 20 13.64 9.15 5.42
C GLU A 20 14.69 8.99 6.51
N SER A 21 14.75 9.93 7.47
CA SER A 21 15.72 9.89 8.57
C SER A 21 15.50 8.70 9.52
N ILE A 22 14.25 8.32 9.78
CA ILE A 22 13.93 7.25 10.75
C ILE A 22 13.78 5.87 10.12
N ALA A 23 13.71 5.75 8.79
CA ALA A 23 13.35 4.50 8.09
C ALA A 23 14.22 3.28 8.45
N ASN A 24 15.48 3.49 8.85
CA ASN A 24 16.40 2.42 9.25
C ASN A 24 16.29 2.02 10.74
N GLN A 25 15.49 2.75 11.52
CA GLN A 25 15.28 2.52 12.96
C GLN A 25 13.92 1.85 13.26
N LEU A 26 13.07 1.69 12.24
CA LEU A 26 11.74 1.12 12.37
C LEU A 26 11.75 -0.41 12.35
N SER A 27 10.64 -1.01 12.78
CA SER A 27 10.42 -2.46 12.56
C SER A 27 10.41 -2.80 11.06
N HIS A 28 10.58 -4.08 10.71
CA HIS A 28 10.64 -4.50 9.31
C HIS A 28 9.39 -4.08 8.51
N SER A 29 8.20 -4.36 9.01
CA SER A 29 6.92 -4.01 8.36
C SER A 29 6.72 -2.50 8.25
N GLN A 30 7.07 -1.74 9.30
CA GLN A 30 7.02 -0.27 9.28
C GLN A 30 8.01 0.32 8.28
N ALA A 31 9.24 -0.19 8.22
CA ALA A 31 10.26 0.26 7.29
C ALA A 31 9.85 0.00 5.83
N ILE A 32 9.24 -1.15 5.55
CA ILE A 32 8.68 -1.44 4.21
C ILE A 32 7.56 -0.45 3.89
N GLN A 33 6.62 -0.23 4.82
CA GLN A 33 5.50 0.69 4.61
C GLN A 33 5.96 2.14 4.37
N VAL A 34 6.95 2.62 5.14
CA VAL A 34 7.54 3.95 4.94
C VAL A 34 8.24 4.05 3.59
N LYS A 35 9.08 3.06 3.23
CA LYS A 35 9.76 3.05 1.92
C LYS A 35 8.77 2.99 0.75
N HIS A 36 7.69 2.23 0.88
CA HIS A 36 6.62 2.18 -0.11
C HIS A 36 5.93 3.54 -0.23
N SER A 37 5.55 4.15 0.90
CA SER A 37 4.84 5.44 0.93
C SER A 37 5.67 6.60 0.37
N LEU A 38 6.99 6.62 0.62
CA LEU A 38 7.92 7.61 0.08
C LEU A 38 8.09 7.49 -1.43
N ARG A 39 8.01 6.27 -1.99
CA ARG A 39 8.05 6.04 -3.44
C ARG A 39 6.71 6.30 -4.10
N GLN A 40 5.63 6.01 -3.40
CA GLN A 40 4.30 5.83 -3.97
C GLN A 40 3.22 6.25 -2.96
N THR A 41 2.55 7.36 -3.25
CA THR A 41 1.47 7.86 -2.37
C THR A 41 0.19 7.05 -2.58
N LEU A 42 -0.36 6.50 -1.50
CA LEU A 42 -1.58 5.66 -1.50
C LEU A 42 -2.73 6.26 -2.33
N HIS A 43 -2.99 7.55 -2.18
CA HIS A 43 -4.12 8.24 -2.80
C HIS A 43 -3.98 8.51 -4.30
N LYS A 44 -2.81 8.26 -4.90
CA LYS A 44 -2.57 8.43 -6.35
C LYS A 44 -2.43 7.11 -7.10
N ASN A 45 -2.48 5.98 -6.40
CA ASN A 45 -2.17 4.67 -6.96
C ASN A 45 -3.41 3.83 -7.24
N LEU A 46 -3.23 2.78 -8.05
CA LEU A 46 -4.28 1.83 -8.35
C LEU A 46 -4.63 1.03 -7.09
N PRO A 47 -5.90 1.07 -6.63
CA PRO A 47 -6.31 0.38 -5.40
C PRO A 47 -5.91 -1.09 -5.37
N ARG A 48 -5.95 -1.76 -6.53
CA ARG A 48 -5.60 -3.17 -6.64
C ARG A 48 -4.10 -3.46 -6.45
N LEU A 49 -3.24 -2.56 -6.91
CA LEU A 49 -1.79 -2.69 -6.71
C LEU A 49 -1.42 -2.41 -5.25
N GLU A 50 -2.01 -1.38 -4.66
CA GLU A 50 -1.84 -1.03 -3.25
C GLU A 50 -2.32 -2.15 -2.33
N ALA A 51 -3.51 -2.71 -2.61
CA ALA A 51 -4.03 -3.85 -1.86
C ALA A 51 -3.07 -5.05 -1.87
N ARG A 52 -2.45 -5.36 -3.03
CA ARG A 52 -1.48 -6.46 -3.13
C ARG A 52 -0.26 -6.22 -2.23
N SER A 53 0.31 -5.02 -2.28
CA SER A 53 1.47 -4.66 -1.46
C SER A 53 1.11 -4.64 0.02
N PHE A 54 -0.06 -4.10 0.37
CA PHE A 54 -0.48 -3.95 1.75
C PHE A 54 -0.85 -5.29 2.41
N ILE A 55 -1.42 -6.26 1.68
CA ILE A 55 -1.65 -7.62 2.21
C ILE A 55 -0.34 -8.23 2.73
N PHE A 56 0.76 -8.08 1.99
CA PHE A 56 2.08 -8.55 2.42
C PHE A 56 2.60 -7.79 3.64
N ILE A 57 2.50 -6.46 3.66
CA ILE A 57 2.92 -5.64 4.80
C ILE A 57 2.11 -5.96 6.06
N TYR A 58 0.81 -6.20 5.89
CA TYR A 58 -0.11 -6.51 6.98
C TYR A 58 0.15 -7.88 7.59
N GLU A 59 0.51 -8.88 6.79
CA GLU A 59 0.96 -10.19 7.27
C GLU A 59 2.19 -10.09 8.19
N GLU A 60 3.14 -9.21 7.87
CA GLU A 60 4.35 -8.96 8.67
C GLU A 60 4.09 -8.11 9.93
N ASN A 61 2.86 -7.63 10.15
CA ASN A 61 2.52 -6.85 11.34
C ASN A 61 2.22 -7.79 12.52
N PRO A 62 2.96 -7.75 13.64
CA PRO A 62 2.70 -8.63 14.79
C PRO A 62 1.31 -8.49 15.43
N SER A 63 0.60 -7.40 15.15
CA SER A 63 -0.72 -7.09 15.71
C SER A 63 -1.85 -7.19 14.68
N HIS A 64 -1.62 -7.86 13.54
CA HIS A 64 -2.67 -8.02 12.54
C HIS A 64 -3.82 -8.91 13.02
N ASP A 65 -5.01 -8.65 12.50
CA ASP A 65 -6.16 -9.52 12.67
C ASP A 65 -6.09 -10.64 11.62
N GLU A 66 -5.97 -11.88 12.09
CA GLU A 66 -5.84 -13.06 11.23
C GLU A 66 -7.06 -13.26 10.34
N ASN A 67 -8.27 -12.99 10.83
CA ASN A 67 -9.49 -13.14 10.03
C ASN A 67 -9.54 -12.12 8.89
N LEU A 68 -9.12 -10.88 9.16
CA LEU A 68 -9.01 -9.84 8.15
C LEU A 68 -7.96 -10.19 7.08
N LEU A 69 -6.80 -10.73 7.50
CA LEU A 69 -5.76 -11.15 6.58
C LEU A 69 -6.23 -12.30 5.66
N ILE A 70 -6.87 -13.31 6.24
CA ILE A 70 -7.44 -14.45 5.49
C ILE A 70 -8.49 -13.94 4.49
N LEU A 71 -9.41 -13.08 4.94
CA LEU A 71 -10.45 -12.51 4.09
C LEU A 71 -9.83 -11.75 2.91
N ALA A 72 -8.85 -10.88 3.17
CA ALA A 72 -8.19 -10.09 2.14
C ALA A 72 -7.46 -10.97 1.11
N LYS A 73 -6.77 -12.03 1.56
CA LYS A 73 -6.09 -12.99 0.66
C LYS A 73 -7.08 -13.78 -0.21
N LEU A 74 -8.17 -14.26 0.37
CA LEU A 74 -9.20 -15.02 -0.34
C LEU A 74 -9.89 -14.15 -1.39
N ASP A 75 -10.34 -12.96 -1.01
CA ASP A 75 -10.97 -12.01 -1.93
C ASP A 75 -10.02 -11.62 -3.07
N PHE A 76 -8.76 -11.34 -2.74
CA PHE A 76 -7.74 -11.02 -3.73
C PHE A 76 -7.59 -12.15 -4.77
N ASN A 77 -7.46 -13.40 -4.32
CA ASN A 77 -7.25 -14.55 -5.21
C ASN A 77 -8.50 -14.87 -6.05
N MET A 78 -9.70 -14.68 -5.49
CA MET A 78 -10.95 -14.84 -6.21
C MET A 78 -11.05 -13.84 -7.38
N LEU A 79 -10.83 -12.55 -7.12
CA LEU A 79 -10.84 -11.53 -8.17
C LEU A 79 -9.71 -11.72 -9.19
N GLN A 80 -8.53 -12.14 -8.74
CA GLN A 80 -7.43 -12.46 -9.67
C GLN A 80 -7.83 -13.58 -10.65
N SER A 81 -8.47 -14.63 -10.15
CA SER A 81 -8.96 -15.75 -10.97
C SER A 81 -10.02 -15.30 -11.98
N LEU A 82 -10.91 -14.38 -11.59
CA LEU A 82 -11.89 -13.78 -12.49
C LEU A 82 -11.19 -12.98 -13.61
N HIS A 83 -10.30 -12.04 -13.25
CA HIS A 83 -9.59 -11.21 -14.22
C HIS A 83 -8.76 -12.04 -15.22
N GLN A 84 -8.16 -13.16 -14.77
CA GLN A 84 -7.44 -14.08 -15.66
C GLN A 84 -8.36 -14.74 -16.70
N LYS A 85 -9.57 -15.12 -16.31
CA LYS A 85 -10.57 -15.66 -17.24
C LYS A 85 -11.05 -14.60 -18.24
N GLU A 86 -11.31 -13.39 -17.76
CA GLU A 86 -11.70 -12.27 -18.62
C GLU A 86 -10.61 -11.95 -19.64
N PHE A 87 -9.36 -11.82 -19.19
CA PHE A 87 -8.21 -11.60 -20.07
C PHE A 87 -8.04 -12.75 -21.08
N GLY A 88 -8.15 -14.00 -20.62
CA GLY A 88 -8.09 -15.17 -21.49
C GLY A 88 -9.23 -15.26 -22.52
N ASN A 89 -10.37 -14.62 -22.27
CA ASN A 89 -11.47 -14.53 -23.24
C ASN A 89 -11.28 -13.36 -24.22
N LEU A 90 -10.62 -12.27 -23.80
CA LEU A 90 -10.31 -11.12 -24.66
C LEU A 90 -9.17 -11.41 -25.64
N CYS A 91 -8.26 -12.32 -25.30
CA CYS A 91 -7.13 -12.71 -26.16
C CYS A 91 -7.44 -13.90 -27.10
N LYS A 92 -8.70 -14.31 -27.22
CA LYS A 92 -9.19 -15.30 -28.19
C LYS A 92 -9.83 -14.60 -29.38
#